data_AF-A0A6G3ZDE0-F1
#
_entry.id   AF-A0A6G3ZDE0-F1
#
_cell.length_a   1.000
_cell.length_b   1.000
_cell.length_c   1.000
_cell.angle_alpha   90.00
_cell.angle_beta   90.00
_cell.angle_gamma   90.00
#
_symmetry.space_group_name_H-M   'P 1'
#
loop_
_entity.id
_entity.type
_entity.pdbx_description
1 polymer ?
#
loop_
_entity_poly.entity_id
_entity_poly.type
_entity_poly.pdbx_seq_one_letter_code
_entity_poly.pdbx_strand_id
1 'polypeptide(L)'
;AFDRIMTAGGYISVKTGAAPEANSLPVPKKDADLAFDYAACIGCGACVAACPNASASLFTAAKIAHLSLMPQGHPERKQRVKAMTEQMATEGFGDCSNHGECEAVCPKGISIDAIARMRREYLRAYF
;
A
#
# COMPACT_ATOMS: atom_id res chain seq x y z
N ALA A 1 -5.13 -14.96 -1.25
CA ALA A 1 -5.40 -13.85 -0.33
C ALA A 1 -4.82 -12.54 -0.83
N PHE A 2 -3.49 -12.42 -1.00
CA PHE A 2 -2.85 -11.18 -1.47
C PHE A 2 -3.35 -10.68 -2.83
N ASP A 3 -3.58 -11.57 -3.79
CA ASP A 3 -4.11 -11.16 -5.10
C ASP A 3 -5.50 -10.51 -4.98
N ARG A 4 -6.36 -11.00 -4.08
CA ARG A 4 -7.68 -10.39 -3.85
C ARG A 4 -7.57 -9.01 -3.21
N ILE A 5 -6.64 -8.82 -2.27
CA ILE A 5 -6.31 -7.50 -1.71
C ILE A 5 -5.82 -6.56 -2.83
N MET A 6 -4.98 -7.05 -3.75
CA MET A 6 -4.53 -6.30 -4.91
C MET A 6 -5.68 -5.97 -5.86
N THR A 7 -6.62 -6.88 -6.10
CA THR A 7 -7.79 -6.62 -6.95
C THR A 7 -8.73 -5.59 -6.31
N ALA A 8 -8.80 -5.50 -4.98
CA ALA A 8 -9.67 -4.55 -4.29
C ALA A 8 -9.25 -3.07 -4.48
N GLY A 9 -7.99 -2.81 -4.79
CA GLY A 9 -7.52 -1.44 -4.98
C GLY A 9 -6.03 -1.27 -5.23
N GLY A 10 -5.29 -2.29 -5.63
CA GLY A 10 -3.85 -2.22 -5.93
C GLY A 10 -3.52 -1.68 -7.33
N TYR A 11 -4.38 -0.85 -7.92
CA TYR A 11 -4.28 -0.39 -9.32
C TYR A 11 -4.68 1.09 -9.48
N ILE A 12 -4.28 1.73 -10.58
CA ILE A 12 -4.82 3.05 -10.95
C ILE A 12 -5.82 2.84 -12.06
N SER A 13 -7.06 3.29 -11.88
CA SER A 13 -8.02 3.31 -12.98
C SER A 13 -7.65 4.40 -13.99
N VAL A 14 -7.64 4.04 -15.27
CA VAL A 14 -7.31 4.97 -16.35
C VAL A 14 -8.29 4.76 -17.50
N LYS A 15 -8.74 5.86 -18.11
CA LYS A 15 -9.42 5.82 -19.41
C LYS A 15 -8.34 5.65 -20.48
N THR A 16 -8.26 4.45 -21.04
CA THR A 16 -7.28 4.14 -22.09
C THR A 16 -7.49 5.05 -23.30
N GLY A 17 -6.40 5.58 -23.89
CA GLY A 17 -6.43 6.42 -25.10
C GLY A 17 -6.29 7.93 -24.89
N ALA A 18 -6.24 8.42 -23.64
CA ALA A 18 -6.04 9.84 -23.34
C ALA A 18 -4.96 10.07 -22.26
N ALA A 19 -3.93 9.23 -22.23
CA ALA A 19 -2.83 9.41 -21.29
C ALA A 19 -2.11 10.74 -21.59
N PRO A 20 -1.93 11.62 -20.58
CA PRO A 20 -1.16 12.84 -20.76
C PRO A 20 0.32 12.52 -21.01
N GLU A 21 1.05 13.47 -21.58
CA GLU A 21 2.51 13.35 -21.79
C GLU A 21 3.22 13.08 -20.45
N ALA A 22 4.21 12.18 -20.42
CA ALA A 22 4.77 11.67 -19.17
C ALA A 22 5.42 12.76 -18.29
N ASN A 23 5.98 13.80 -18.91
CA ASN A 23 6.64 14.91 -18.21
C ASN A 23 5.66 16.03 -17.81
N SER A 24 4.38 15.93 -18.18
CA SER A 24 3.37 16.93 -17.83
C SER A 24 2.94 16.89 -16.37
N LEU A 25 3.22 15.80 -15.65
CA LEU A 25 2.90 15.62 -14.24
C LEU A 25 4.19 15.42 -13.43
N PRO A 26 4.87 16.50 -13.04
CA PRO A 26 6.09 16.40 -12.25
C PRO A 26 5.79 15.77 -10.88
N VAL A 27 6.64 14.82 -10.48
CA VAL A 27 6.59 14.18 -9.16
C VAL A 27 7.85 14.60 -8.40
N PRO A 28 7.73 15.12 -7.17
CA PRO A 28 8.91 15.41 -6.35
C PRO A 28 9.80 14.18 -6.21
N LYS A 29 11.11 14.33 -6.39
CA LYS A 29 12.06 13.20 -6.36
C LYS A 29 11.92 12.33 -5.11
N LYS A 30 11.75 12.97 -3.95
CA LYS A 30 11.56 12.29 -2.67
C LYS A 30 10.31 11.40 -2.66
N ASP A 31 9.22 11.87 -3.25
CA ASP A 31 7.97 11.10 -3.31
C ASP A 31 8.08 9.95 -4.31
N ALA A 32 8.75 10.17 -5.44
CA ALA A 32 9.03 9.13 -6.44
C ALA A 32 9.91 8.01 -5.87
N ASP A 33 10.97 8.35 -5.13
CA ASP A 33 11.87 7.37 -4.49
C ASP A 33 11.13 6.56 -3.44
N LEU A 34 10.41 7.25 -2.54
CA LEU A 34 9.66 6.58 -1.50
C LEU A 34 8.53 5.71 -2.06
N ALA A 35 7.89 6.15 -3.15
CA ALA A 35 6.91 5.33 -3.86
C ALA A 35 7.56 4.08 -4.44
N PHE A 36 8.74 4.20 -5.05
CA PHE A 36 9.48 3.07 -5.59
C PHE A 36 9.87 2.05 -4.51
N ASP A 37 10.39 2.53 -3.37
CA ASP A 37 10.77 1.67 -2.24
C ASP A 37 9.59 0.82 -1.74
N TYR A 38 8.40 1.42 -1.60
CA TYR A 38 7.19 0.68 -1.24
C TYR A 38 6.68 -0.23 -2.37
N ALA A 39 6.81 0.20 -3.64
CA ALA A 39 6.40 -0.58 -4.80
C ALA A 39 7.23 -1.85 -4.99
N ALA A 40 8.46 -1.88 -4.48
CA ALA A 40 9.37 -3.02 -4.53
C ALA A 40 8.84 -4.28 -3.80
N CYS A 41 7.71 -4.19 -3.09
CA CYS A 41 7.04 -5.34 -2.49
C CYS A 41 6.73 -6.45 -3.51
N ILE A 42 7.37 -7.60 -3.32
CA ILE A 42 7.25 -8.79 -4.17
C ILE A 42 6.17 -9.79 -3.73
N GLY A 43 5.36 -9.46 -2.71
CA GLY A 43 4.27 -10.34 -2.25
C GLY A 43 4.72 -11.66 -1.62
N CYS A 44 5.96 -11.75 -1.10
CA CYS A 44 6.53 -13.00 -0.58
C CYS A 44 5.87 -13.54 0.70
N GLY A 45 5.12 -12.73 1.45
CA GLY A 45 4.44 -13.16 2.69
C GLY A 45 5.32 -13.28 3.94
N ALA A 46 6.64 -13.01 3.86
CA ALA A 46 7.54 -13.07 5.03
C ALA A 46 7.03 -12.21 6.22
N CYS A 47 6.50 -11.02 5.92
CA CYS A 47 5.91 -10.12 6.90
C CYS A 47 4.72 -10.71 7.67
N VAL A 48 3.90 -11.54 7.00
CA VAL A 48 2.77 -12.22 7.63
C VAL A 48 3.27 -13.36 8.49
N ALA A 49 4.20 -14.17 7.97
CA ALA A 49 4.74 -15.33 8.66
C ALA A 49 5.47 -14.97 9.97
N ALA A 50 6.16 -13.83 10.00
CA ALA A 50 6.87 -13.36 11.19
C ALA A 50 5.99 -12.59 12.18
N CYS A 51 4.82 -12.08 11.75
CA CYS A 51 3.98 -11.27 12.61
C CYS A 51 3.26 -12.15 13.65
N PRO A 52 3.31 -11.82 14.96
CA PRO A 52 2.57 -12.57 15.99
C PRO A 52 1.05 -12.63 15.75
N ASN A 53 0.51 -11.60 15.08
CA ASN A 53 -0.92 -11.53 14.74
C ASN A 53 -1.24 -12.11 13.36
N ALA A 54 -0.24 -12.65 12.63
CA ALA A 54 -0.35 -13.00 11.22
C ALA A 54 -0.93 -11.84 10.38
N SER A 55 -0.52 -10.60 10.67
CA SER A 55 -1.06 -9.41 10.00
C SER A 55 -0.47 -9.21 8.61
N ALA A 56 -1.33 -9.01 7.61
CA ALA A 56 -0.92 -8.58 6.26
C ALA A 56 -0.75 -7.06 6.12
N SER A 57 -0.75 -6.31 7.24
CA SER A 57 -0.71 -4.86 7.22
C SER A 57 0.47 -4.29 6.45
N LEU A 58 1.69 -4.87 6.54
CA LEU A 58 2.84 -4.33 5.80
C LEU A 58 2.68 -4.49 4.28
N PHE A 59 2.19 -5.64 3.82
CA PHE A 59 1.91 -5.87 2.40
C PHE A 59 0.86 -4.89 1.88
N THR A 60 -0.30 -4.83 2.55
CA THR A 60 -1.41 -3.95 2.17
C THR A 60 -0.99 -2.49 2.21
N ALA A 61 -0.26 -2.09 3.26
CA ALA A 61 0.22 -0.74 3.42
C ALA A 61 1.26 -0.35 2.38
N ALA A 62 2.20 -1.23 2.01
CA ALA A 62 3.17 -0.94 0.95
C ALA A 62 2.45 -0.58 -0.36
N LYS A 63 1.42 -1.36 -0.72
CA LYS A 63 0.63 -1.15 -1.95
C LYS A 63 -0.19 0.14 -1.92
N ILE A 64 -0.79 0.46 -0.78
CA ILE A 64 -1.51 1.74 -0.60
C ILE A 64 -0.52 2.91 -0.60
N ALA A 65 0.60 2.78 0.10
CA ALA A 65 1.57 3.84 0.31
C ALA A 65 2.22 4.28 -1.01
N HIS A 66 2.68 3.35 -1.85
CA HIS A 66 3.28 3.73 -3.13
C HIS A 66 2.28 4.44 -4.05
N LEU A 67 1.01 4.03 -4.07
CA LEU A 67 -0.01 4.67 -4.91
C LEU A 67 -0.46 6.01 -4.32
N SER A 68 -0.45 6.17 -2.99
CA SER A 68 -0.80 7.43 -2.32
C SER A 68 0.25 8.53 -2.48
N LEU A 69 1.48 8.17 -2.88
CA LEU A 69 2.57 9.10 -3.16
C LEU A 69 2.59 9.60 -4.60
N MET A 70 1.80 8.96 -5.48
CA MET A 70 1.77 9.26 -6.90
C MET A 70 0.54 10.09 -7.24
N PRO A 71 0.66 11.19 -8.01
CA PRO A 71 -0.49 12.01 -8.41
C PRO A 71 -1.61 11.21 -9.07
N GLN A 72 -1.25 10.19 -9.84
CA GLN A 72 -2.18 9.30 -10.53
C GLN A 72 -3.03 8.46 -9.56
N GLY A 73 -2.51 8.14 -8.37
CA GLY A 73 -3.23 7.37 -7.35
C GLY A 73 -4.06 8.22 -6.37
N HIS A 74 -3.85 9.54 -6.36
CA HIS A 74 -4.56 10.47 -5.46
C HIS A 74 -6.10 10.44 -5.59
N PRO A 75 -6.70 10.39 -6.81
CA PRO A 75 -8.15 10.41 -6.95
C PRO A 75 -8.84 9.25 -6.23
N GLU A 76 -8.19 8.08 -6.21
CA GLU A 76 -8.77 6.85 -5.66
C GLU A 76 -8.34 6.58 -4.22
N ARG A 77 -7.50 7.43 -3.60
CA ARG A 77 -6.83 7.13 -2.33
C ARG A 77 -7.79 6.72 -1.20
N LYS A 78 -8.93 7.40 -1.07
CA LYS A 78 -9.94 7.15 -0.02
C LYS A 78 -10.66 5.81 -0.24
N GLN A 79 -11.03 5.51 -1.48
CA GLN A 79 -11.70 4.26 -1.83
C GLN A 79 -10.72 3.08 -1.74
N ARG A 80 -9.50 3.28 -2.26
CA ARG A 80 -8.38 2.33 -2.21
C ARG A 80 -8.10 1.84 -0.80
N VAL A 81 -7.87 2.76 0.14
CA VAL A 81 -7.52 2.38 1.51
C VAL A 81 -8.64 1.58 2.16
N LYS A 82 -9.90 2.03 2.03
CA LYS A 82 -11.07 1.32 2.58
C LYS A 82 -11.20 -0.09 2.00
N ALA A 83 -11.28 -0.20 0.68
CA ALA A 83 -11.49 -1.47 -0.01
C ALA A 83 -10.37 -2.48 0.27
N MET A 84 -9.11 -2.04 0.24
CA MET A 84 -7.98 -2.92 0.50
C MET A 84 -7.88 -3.35 1.97
N THR A 85 -8.20 -2.47 2.93
CA THR A 85 -8.22 -2.86 4.36
C THR A 85 -9.39 -3.76 4.69
N GLU A 86 -10.58 -3.52 4.13
CA GLU A 86 -11.76 -4.37 4.29
C GLU A 86 -11.54 -5.75 3.67
N GLN A 87 -10.91 -5.80 2.49
CA GLN A 87 -10.54 -7.08 1.87
C GLN A 87 -9.51 -7.81 2.74
N MET A 88 -8.49 -7.12 3.26
CA MET A 88 -7.49 -7.73 4.16
C MET A 88 -8.15 -8.37 5.39
N ALA A 89 -9.11 -7.68 6.01
CA ALA A 89 -9.88 -8.23 7.13
C ALA A 89 -10.74 -9.44 6.71
N THR A 90 -11.36 -9.37 5.52
CA THR A 90 -12.16 -10.45 4.94
C THR A 90 -11.33 -11.72 4.67
N GLU A 91 -10.05 -11.57 4.33
CA GLU A 91 -9.11 -12.70 4.20
C GLU A 91 -8.73 -13.33 5.55
N GLY A 92 -9.13 -12.74 6.68
CA GLY A 92 -8.85 -13.24 8.02
C GLY A 92 -7.46 -12.90 8.56
N PHE A 93 -6.76 -11.91 7.97
CA PHE A 93 -5.49 -11.44 8.51
C PHE A 93 -5.71 -10.64 9.79
N GLY A 94 -4.84 -10.85 10.79
CA GLY A 94 -4.94 -10.12 12.06
C GLY A 94 -4.56 -8.65 11.95
N ASP A 95 -4.94 -7.87 12.97
CA ASP A 95 -4.63 -6.45 13.06
C ASP A 95 -3.17 -6.18 13.43
N CYS A 96 -2.67 -5.01 13.06
CA CYS A 96 -1.31 -4.59 13.41
C CYS A 96 -1.24 -3.95 14.81
N SER A 97 -0.52 -4.60 15.73
CA SER A 97 -0.20 -4.06 17.08
C SER A 97 1.18 -3.40 17.17
N ASN A 98 1.79 -3.06 16.02
CA ASN A 98 3.08 -2.37 15.93
C ASN A 98 4.29 -3.14 16.51
N HIS A 99 4.34 -4.46 16.30
CA HIS A 99 5.45 -5.31 16.77
C HIS A 99 6.80 -5.04 16.08
N GLY A 100 6.81 -4.57 14.82
CA GLY A 100 8.07 -4.31 14.09
C GLY A 100 8.68 -5.49 13.34
N GLU A 101 8.30 -6.73 13.67
CA GLU A 101 8.89 -7.95 13.06
C GLU A 101 8.78 -7.99 11.54
N CYS A 102 7.70 -7.44 10.98
CA CYS A 102 7.46 -7.43 9.54
C CYS A 102 8.50 -6.63 8.74
N GLU A 103 9.04 -5.55 9.30
CA GLU A 103 10.12 -4.75 8.68
C GLU A 103 11.46 -5.49 8.77
N ALA A 104 11.76 -6.07 9.94
CA ALA A 104 13.00 -6.79 10.19
C ALA A 104 13.23 -7.98 9.23
N VAL A 105 12.14 -8.68 8.86
CA VAL A 105 12.22 -9.84 7.96
C VAL A 105 12.01 -9.50 6.48
N CYS A 106 11.70 -8.24 6.13
CA CYS A 106 11.35 -7.90 4.75
C CYS A 106 12.58 -7.99 3.84
N PRO A 107 12.62 -8.90 2.84
CA PRO A 107 13.78 -9.05 1.95
C PRO A 107 13.98 -7.86 1.00
N LYS A 108 13.01 -6.93 0.98
CA LYS A 108 13.05 -5.70 0.18
C LYS A 108 13.22 -4.45 1.04
N GLY A 109 13.39 -4.60 2.36
CA GLY A 109 13.61 -3.47 3.26
C GLY A 109 12.44 -2.50 3.33
N ILE A 110 11.20 -2.98 3.15
CA ILE A 110 10.01 -2.13 3.26
C ILE A 110 9.84 -1.71 4.71
N SER A 111 9.91 -0.40 4.95
CA SER A 111 9.77 0.15 6.28
C SER A 111 8.33 0.09 6.80
N ILE A 112 8.18 -0.09 8.12
CA ILE A 112 6.89 -0.03 8.81
C ILE A 112 6.18 1.33 8.66
N ASP A 113 6.90 2.37 8.25
CA ASP A 113 6.34 3.69 7.90
C ASP A 113 5.25 3.62 6.82
N ALA A 114 5.27 2.59 5.97
CA ALA A 114 4.17 2.31 5.05
C ALA A 114 2.84 2.15 5.80
N ILE A 115 2.84 1.41 6.92
CA ILE A 115 1.66 1.18 7.77
C ILE A 115 1.18 2.50 8.38
N ALA A 116 2.10 3.35 8.85
CA ALA A 116 1.76 4.66 9.36
C ALA A 116 1.10 5.54 8.27
N ARG A 117 1.59 5.47 7.02
CA ARG A 117 0.98 6.19 5.88
C ARG A 117 -0.41 5.64 5.53
N MET A 118 -0.57 4.33 5.49
CA MET A 118 -1.87 3.68 5.29
C MET A 118 -2.89 4.13 6.35
N ARG A 119 -2.50 4.16 7.63
CA ARG A 119 -3.38 4.62 8.73
C ARG A 119 -3.80 6.10 8.55
N ARG A 120 -2.88 6.96 8.10
CA ARG A 120 -3.22 8.36 7.77
C ARG A 120 -4.22 8.47 6.62
N GLU A 121 -4.05 7.67 5.56
CA GLU A 121 -5.04 7.62 4.47
C GLU A 121 -6.39 7.07 4.94
N TYR A 122 -6.37 6.06 5.81
CA TYR A 122 -7.59 5.49 6.39
C TYR A 122 -8.35 6.56 7.20
N LEU A 123 -7.68 7.30 8.08
CA LEU A 123 -8.29 8.41 8.82
C LEU A 123 -8.86 9.50 7.88
N ARG A 124 -8.09 9.90 6.86
CA ARG A 124 -8.54 10.84 5.80
C ARG A 124 -9.73 10.34 4.98
N ALA A 125 -10.07 9.06 5.05
CA ALA A 125 -11.18 8.49 4.32
C ALA A 125 -12.51 8.59 5.08
N TYR A 126 -12.48 8.81 6.39
CA TYR A 126 -13.66 8.97 7.25
C TYR A 126 -13.90 10.41 7.71
N PHE A 127 -12.86 11.25 7.68
CA PHE A 127 -12.93 12.69 7.94
C PHE A 127 -12.54 13.49 6.68
#